data_AF-A0A9X7M2C2-F1
#
_entry.id   AF-A0A9X7M2C2-F1
#
_cell.length_a   1.000
_cell.length_b   1.000
_cell.length_c   1.000
_cell.angle_alpha   90.00
_cell.angle_beta   90.00
_cell.angle_gamma   90.00
#
_symmetry.space_group_name_H-M   'P 1'
#
loop_
_entity.id
_entity.type
_entity.pdbx_description
1 polymer ?
#
loop_
_entity_poly.entity_id
_entity_poly.type
_entity_poly.pdbx_seq_one_letter_code
_entity_poly.pdbx_strand_id
1 'polypeptide(L)'
;MRGSERSMNFIREMSGFNIDLQSCDPLEILFFEEKTLQGRIFCDYRYYRFLSNLFTRETLEHYLEGEMEFQDILEEREKPEENLPHLNELLLKLEPRLEHVRAKKRPMLDLKQTIIMNALLQSDSVHIPIVHFERSIHKYKLLTLLSIVDWSCDIMHSYGSGCCDITVLFDLDKEFHTSEFEVMLPLQEMKHLICKLEENKLFRHSSTDKDNVVDWIHFTENYYIEKNQKVMKLMNEKLCCYTVTKNPFDLITESKDKNIGNMIRIGEN
;
A
#
# COMPACT_ATOMS: atom_id res chain seq x y z
N MET A 1 38.43 -19.08 10.82
CA MET A 1 37.94 -17.70 11.03
C MET A 1 36.46 -17.68 10.69
N ARG A 2 35.58 -17.58 11.69
CA ARG A 2 34.15 -17.40 11.45
C ARG A 2 33.96 -15.95 11.03
N GLY A 3 33.60 -15.71 9.76
CA GLY A 3 33.11 -14.41 9.36
C GLY A 3 31.89 -14.10 10.22
N SER A 4 31.95 -13.00 10.96
CA SER A 4 30.75 -12.40 11.54
C SER A 4 29.86 -12.04 10.36
N GLU A 5 28.88 -12.90 10.06
CA GLU A 5 27.75 -12.51 9.23
C GLU A 5 27.07 -11.37 9.97
N ARG A 6 27.18 -10.14 9.45
CA ARG A 6 26.49 -8.98 10.02
C ARG A 6 24.97 -9.22 9.93
N SER A 7 24.29 -9.16 11.07
CA SER A 7 22.84 -9.01 11.13
C SER A 7 22.42 -7.79 10.29
N MET A 8 21.24 -7.86 9.69
CA MET A 8 20.68 -6.77 8.91
C MET A 8 20.25 -5.65 9.87
N ASN A 9 20.84 -4.45 9.74
CA ASN A 9 20.29 -3.28 10.43
C ASN A 9 19.21 -2.69 9.52
N PHE A 10 17.94 -2.99 9.82
CA PHE A 10 16.75 -2.51 9.10
C PHE A 10 16.79 -1.01 8.83
N ILE A 11 17.16 -0.21 9.83
CA ILE A 11 17.22 1.25 9.69
C ILE A 11 18.32 1.68 8.71
N ARG A 12 19.44 0.96 8.67
CA ARG A 12 20.50 1.18 7.67
C ARG A 12 20.07 0.73 6.27
N GLU A 13 19.36 -0.37 6.12
CA GLU A 13 18.83 -0.80 4.82
C GLU A 13 17.81 0.21 4.29
N MET A 14 16.88 0.70 5.13
CA MET A 14 15.97 1.80 4.78
C MET A 14 16.75 3.04 4.29
N SER A 15 17.84 3.38 4.97
CA SER A 15 18.71 4.51 4.59
C SER A 15 19.47 4.25 3.27
N GLY A 16 19.81 3.00 2.98
CA GLY A 16 20.58 2.58 1.80
C GLY A 16 19.79 2.62 0.49
N PHE A 17 18.47 2.47 0.54
CA PHE A 17 17.62 2.59 -0.65
C PHE A 17 17.42 4.04 -1.15
N ASN A 18 18.05 5.03 -0.50
CA ASN A 18 17.82 6.46 -0.76
C ASN A 18 16.32 6.82 -0.74
N ILE A 19 15.56 6.06 0.06
CA ILE A 19 14.16 6.33 0.37
C ILE A 19 14.18 7.49 1.35
N ASP A 20 13.42 8.54 1.07
CA ASP A 20 13.26 9.63 2.03
C ASP A 20 12.65 9.06 3.33
N LEU A 21 13.49 8.92 4.36
CA LEU A 21 13.13 8.32 5.64
C LEU A 21 12.09 9.16 6.39
N GLN A 22 11.86 10.42 5.99
CA GLN A 22 10.73 11.19 6.51
C GLN A 22 9.37 10.60 6.08
N SER A 23 9.33 9.75 5.05
CA SER A 23 8.10 9.20 4.48
C SER A 23 7.77 7.76 4.92
N CYS A 24 8.71 7.05 5.55
CA CYS A 24 8.54 5.65 5.97
C CYS A 24 8.76 5.52 7.49
N ASP A 25 7.66 5.53 8.24
CA ASP A 25 7.67 5.24 9.67
C ASP A 25 7.91 3.73 9.92
N PRO A 26 8.97 3.35 10.65
CA PRO A 26 9.23 1.96 11.04
C PRO A 26 8.03 1.25 11.67
N LEU A 27 7.22 1.95 12.47
CA LEU A 27 6.03 1.36 13.09
C LEU A 27 4.94 1.03 12.08
N GLU A 28 4.80 1.80 11.00
CA GLU A 28 3.86 1.45 9.94
C GLU A 28 4.28 0.21 9.16
N ILE A 29 5.59 -0.06 9.06
CA ILE A 29 6.10 -1.30 8.47
C ILE A 29 5.88 -2.48 9.43
N LEU A 30 6.21 -2.31 10.71
CA LEU A 30 6.02 -3.33 11.74
C LEU A 30 4.54 -3.68 11.95
N PHE A 31 3.63 -2.75 11.69
CA PHE A 31 2.18 -2.98 11.73
C PHE A 31 1.53 -2.97 10.34
N PHE A 32 2.25 -3.45 9.32
CA PHE A 32 1.78 -3.46 7.93
C PHE A 32 0.38 -4.07 7.78
N GLU A 33 0.14 -5.28 8.31
CA GLU A 33 -1.15 -5.96 8.19
C GLU A 33 -2.27 -5.10 8.79
N GLU A 34 -2.07 -4.60 10.01
CA GLU A 34 -3.14 -3.91 10.70
C GLU A 34 -3.34 -2.46 10.27
N LYS A 35 -2.28 -1.77 9.83
CA LYS A 35 -2.36 -0.38 9.36
C LYS A 35 -2.66 -0.30 7.88
N THR A 36 -1.89 -0.98 7.04
CA THR A 36 -1.96 -0.85 5.59
C THR A 36 -3.08 -1.69 5.00
N LEU A 37 -3.23 -2.95 5.43
CA LEU A 37 -4.23 -3.85 4.86
C LEU A 37 -5.61 -3.66 5.54
N GLN A 38 -5.66 -3.75 6.87
CA GLN A 38 -6.91 -3.73 7.61
C GLN A 38 -7.41 -2.32 7.95
N GLY A 39 -6.52 -1.33 8.05
CA GLY A 39 -6.86 0.04 8.45
C GLY A 39 -7.39 0.16 9.88
N ARG A 40 -6.86 -0.63 10.83
CA ARG A 40 -7.38 -0.75 12.20
C ARG A 40 -6.49 -0.13 13.29
N ILE A 41 -5.17 -0.32 13.27
CA ILE A 41 -4.32 -0.01 14.44
C ILE A 41 -4.15 1.50 14.72
N PHE A 42 -3.90 2.31 13.69
CA PHE A 42 -3.62 3.75 13.88
C PHE A 42 -4.80 4.65 13.47
N CYS A 43 -6.02 4.14 13.56
CA CYS A 43 -7.20 4.99 13.49
C CYS A 43 -7.40 5.77 14.80
N ASP A 44 -6.89 5.21 15.92
CA ASP A 44 -6.77 5.90 17.19
C ASP A 44 -5.33 6.39 17.38
N TYR A 45 -5.18 7.71 17.33
CA TYR A 45 -3.89 8.41 17.43
C TYR A 45 -3.16 8.13 18.75
N ARG A 46 -3.87 7.70 19.81
CA ARG A 46 -3.26 7.41 21.12
C ARG A 46 -2.32 6.22 21.07
N TYR A 47 -2.66 5.16 20.32
CA TYR A 47 -1.75 4.02 20.11
C TYR A 47 -0.52 4.43 19.34
N TYR A 48 -0.72 5.20 18.26
CA TYR A 48 0.38 5.71 17.46
C TYR A 48 1.33 6.57 18.29
N ARG A 49 0.81 7.52 19.07
CA ARG A 49 1.58 8.39 19.95
C ARG A 49 2.34 7.58 21.01
N PHE A 50 1.69 6.60 21.62
CA PHE A 50 2.34 5.77 22.63
C PHE A 50 3.48 4.94 22.03
N LEU A 51 3.21 4.19 20.96
CA LEU A 51 4.21 3.32 20.33
C LEU A 51 5.34 4.11 19.68
N SER A 52 5.06 5.26 19.03
CA SER A 52 6.10 6.09 18.39
C SER A 52 7.02 6.78 19.39
N ASN A 53 6.55 7.00 20.63
CA ASN A 53 7.40 7.47 21.72
C ASN A 53 8.32 6.36 22.29
N LEU A 54 7.88 5.11 22.26
CA LEU A 54 8.67 3.95 22.73
C LEU A 54 9.67 3.50 21.67
N PHE A 55 9.18 3.20 20.48
CA PHE A 55 9.94 2.65 19.37
C PHE A 55 10.42 3.77 18.45
N THR A 56 11.17 4.70 19.03
CA THR A 56 11.86 5.71 18.23
C THR A 56 12.89 5.05 17.32
N ARG A 57 13.35 5.77 16.30
CA ARG A 57 14.43 5.28 15.42
C ARG A 57 15.67 4.84 16.23
N GLU A 58 16.09 5.65 17.19
CA GLU A 58 17.25 5.39 18.04
C GLU A 58 17.04 4.11 18.88
N THR A 59 15.87 4.00 19.51
CA THR A 59 15.51 2.80 20.28
C THR A 59 15.50 1.54 19.43
N LEU A 60 14.94 1.62 18.22
CA LEU A 60 14.93 0.51 17.26
C LEU A 60 16.34 0.15 16.79
N GLU A 61 17.21 1.13 16.55
CA GLU A 61 18.61 0.89 16.19
C GLU A 61 19.34 0.12 17.31
N HIS A 62 19.25 0.59 18.56
CA HIS A 62 19.85 -0.10 19.72
C HIS A 62 19.32 -1.51 19.90
N TYR A 63 18.01 -1.70 19.77
CA TYR A 63 17.39 -3.03 19.86
C TYR A 63 17.93 -3.99 18.79
N LEU A 64 17.94 -3.55 17.53
CA LEU A 64 18.38 -4.37 16.40
C LEU A 64 19.88 -4.66 16.42
N GLU A 65 20.68 -3.81 17.06
CA GLU A 65 22.11 -4.04 17.29
C GLU A 65 22.37 -4.92 18.53
N GLY A 66 21.32 -5.24 19.30
CA GLY A 66 21.36 -6.06 20.50
C GLY A 66 21.95 -5.34 21.71
N GLU A 67 21.89 -4.02 21.71
CA GLU A 67 22.32 -3.15 22.80
C GLU A 67 21.21 -2.90 23.83
N MET A 68 19.97 -3.28 23.49
CA MET A 68 18.77 -3.10 24.30
C MET A 68 17.82 -4.29 24.10
N GLU A 69 17.19 -4.77 25.18
CA GLU A 69 16.18 -5.83 25.10
C GLU A 69 14.76 -5.25 25.07
N PHE A 70 13.79 -6.04 24.64
CA PHE A 70 12.41 -5.54 24.43
C PHE A 70 11.80 -5.00 25.73
N GLN A 71 12.08 -5.68 26.85
CA GLN A 71 11.62 -5.28 28.16
C GLN A 71 12.21 -3.94 28.62
N ASP A 72 13.46 -3.65 28.26
CA ASP A 72 14.12 -2.38 28.60
C ASP A 72 13.38 -1.20 27.94
N ILE A 73 12.95 -1.37 26.68
CA ILE A 73 12.16 -0.37 25.93
C ILE A 73 10.85 -0.05 26.66
N LEU A 74 10.19 -1.07 27.22
CA LEU A 74 8.93 -0.91 27.92
C LEU A 74 9.08 -0.28 29.32
N GLU A 75 10.25 -0.44 29.93
CA GLU A 75 10.55 0.08 31.28
C GLU A 75 11.08 1.52 31.27
N GLU A 76 11.73 1.97 30.20
CA GLU A 76 12.36 3.29 30.09
C GLU A 76 11.38 4.48 30.07
N ARG A 77 10.07 4.27 29.94
CA ARG A 77 9.08 5.36 29.76
C ARG A 77 7.79 5.17 30.56
N GLU A 78 7.13 6.29 30.87
CA GLU A 78 5.86 6.32 31.60
C GLU A 78 4.79 5.46 30.92
N LYS A 79 4.02 4.75 31.76
CA LYS A 79 2.79 4.06 31.35
C LYS A 79 1.89 5.03 30.58
N PRO A 80 1.09 4.55 29.62
CA PRO A 80 0.21 5.43 28.86
C PRO A 80 -0.69 6.21 29.83
N GLU A 81 -0.84 7.52 29.57
CA GLU A 81 -1.68 8.43 30.37
C GLU A 81 -3.12 7.91 30.50
N GLU A 82 -3.57 7.12 29.52
CA GLU A 82 -4.90 6.50 29.44
C GLU A 82 -4.78 4.98 29.23
N ASN A 83 -5.76 4.22 29.75
CA ASN A 83 -5.82 2.78 29.49
C ASN A 83 -6.15 2.52 28.01
N LEU A 84 -5.18 1.99 27.27
CA LEU A 84 -5.33 1.62 25.86
C LEU A 84 -5.81 0.16 25.75
N PRO A 85 -7.08 -0.11 25.38
CA PRO A 85 -7.56 -1.48 25.24
C PRO A 85 -6.74 -2.23 24.19
N HIS A 86 -6.52 -3.53 24.35
CA HIS A 86 -5.73 -4.34 23.39
C HIS A 86 -4.26 -3.93 23.21
N LEU A 87 -3.70 -2.98 23.98
CA LEU A 87 -2.28 -2.62 23.88
C LEU A 87 -1.38 -3.85 24.07
N ASN A 88 -1.71 -4.71 25.03
CA ASN A 88 -0.98 -5.96 25.26
C ASN A 88 -1.02 -6.88 24.02
N GLU A 89 -2.14 -6.94 23.30
CA GLU A 89 -2.23 -7.75 22.06
C GLU A 89 -1.31 -7.21 20.96
N LEU A 90 -1.17 -5.88 20.87
CA LEU A 90 -0.25 -5.25 19.91
C LEU A 90 1.21 -5.48 20.29
N LEU A 91 1.55 -5.34 21.57
CA LEU A 91 2.90 -5.60 22.07
C LEU A 91 3.31 -7.06 21.86
N LEU A 92 2.39 -8.01 22.09
CA LEU A 92 2.62 -9.45 21.84
C LEU A 92 2.91 -9.78 20.37
N LYS A 93 2.47 -8.94 19.43
CA LYS A 93 2.81 -9.08 17.99
C LYS A 93 4.12 -8.40 17.64
N LEU A 94 4.44 -7.29 18.32
CA LEU A 94 5.57 -6.44 17.98
C LEU A 94 6.92 -7.10 18.28
N GLU A 95 7.06 -7.71 19.45
CA GLU A 95 8.31 -8.37 19.85
C GLU A 95 8.72 -9.50 18.87
N PRO A 96 7.84 -10.45 18.48
CA PRO A 96 8.18 -11.45 17.47
C PRO A 96 8.61 -10.84 16.11
N ARG A 97 7.95 -9.75 15.67
CA ARG A 97 8.30 -9.07 14.42
C ARG A 97 9.68 -8.41 14.50
N LEU A 98 9.99 -7.77 15.64
CA LEU A 98 11.29 -7.18 15.88
C LEU A 98 12.40 -8.22 15.98
N GLU A 99 12.15 -9.34 16.68
CA GLU A 99 13.09 -10.47 16.74
C GLU A 99 13.31 -11.11 15.36
N HIS A 100 12.26 -11.26 14.54
CA HIS A 100 12.40 -11.68 13.15
C HIS A 100 13.35 -10.75 12.39
N VAL A 101 13.16 -9.43 12.49
CA VAL A 101 14.02 -8.44 11.82
C VAL A 101 15.45 -8.45 12.37
N ARG A 102 15.64 -8.59 13.69
CA ARG A 102 16.95 -8.67 14.37
C ARG A 102 17.73 -9.92 13.94
N ALA A 103 17.05 -11.06 13.86
CA ALA A 103 17.65 -12.34 13.46
C ALA A 103 17.92 -12.42 11.95
N LYS A 104 17.24 -11.60 11.15
CA LYS A 104 17.35 -11.62 9.69
C LYS A 104 18.75 -11.21 9.23
N LYS A 105 19.33 -12.05 8.40
CA LYS A 105 20.53 -11.72 7.63
C LYS A 105 20.11 -10.89 6.42
N ARG A 106 21.05 -10.12 5.86
CA ARG A 106 20.79 -9.33 4.64
C ARG A 106 20.03 -10.17 3.59
N PRO A 107 18.93 -9.63 3.03
CA PRO A 107 18.10 -10.38 2.10
C PRO A 107 18.95 -10.82 0.90
N MET A 108 19.05 -12.12 0.68
CA MET A 108 19.56 -12.66 -0.58
C MET A 108 18.37 -12.84 -1.50
N LEU A 109 18.07 -11.80 -2.28
CA LEU A 109 17.02 -11.87 -3.27
C LEU A 109 17.40 -12.84 -4.39
N ASP A 110 16.50 -13.76 -4.71
CA ASP A 110 16.63 -14.55 -5.93
C ASP A 110 16.40 -13.69 -7.18
N LEU A 111 16.61 -14.26 -8.36
CA LEU A 111 16.46 -13.53 -9.62
C LEU A 111 15.02 -13.04 -9.85
N LYS A 112 14.00 -13.81 -9.45
CA LYS A 112 12.58 -13.44 -9.60
C LYS A 112 12.27 -12.26 -8.71
N GLN A 113 12.65 -12.35 -7.44
CA GLN A 113 12.49 -11.28 -6.45
C GLN A 113 13.21 -10.01 -6.88
N THR A 114 14.42 -10.13 -7.43
CA THR A 114 15.20 -9.00 -7.96
C THR A 114 14.47 -8.31 -9.12
N ILE A 115 13.91 -9.07 -10.06
CA ILE A 115 13.14 -8.52 -11.19
C ILE A 115 11.88 -7.79 -10.68
N ILE A 116 11.18 -8.37 -9.71
CA ILE A 116 9.96 -7.78 -9.12
C ILE A 116 10.27 -6.48 -8.36
N MET A 117 11.29 -6.49 -7.49
CA MET A 117 11.74 -5.30 -6.77
C MET A 117 12.14 -4.17 -7.72
N ASN A 118 12.84 -4.49 -8.81
CA ASN A 118 13.19 -3.51 -9.83
C ASN A 118 11.96 -2.94 -10.55
N ALA A 119 10.96 -3.77 -10.86
CA ALA A 119 9.72 -3.29 -11.47
C ALA A 119 8.96 -2.33 -10.53
N LEU A 120 8.84 -2.67 -9.24
CA LEU A 120 8.25 -1.78 -8.24
C LEU A 120 9.00 -0.45 -8.11
N LEU A 121 10.33 -0.49 -8.11
CA LEU A 121 11.18 0.70 -8.01
C LEU A 121 11.02 1.61 -9.24
N GLN A 122 11.03 1.00 -10.43
CA GLN A 122 10.93 1.69 -11.73
C GLN A 122 9.52 2.14 -12.08
N SER A 123 8.50 1.67 -11.34
CA SER A 123 7.11 2.08 -11.56
C SER A 123 6.95 3.60 -11.43
N ASP A 124 6.22 4.18 -12.38
CA ASP A 124 5.83 5.60 -12.33
C ASP A 124 4.77 5.82 -11.25
N SER A 125 4.09 4.76 -10.81
CA SER A 125 3.10 4.84 -9.75
C SER A 125 3.76 4.94 -8.37
N VAL A 126 3.55 6.07 -7.70
CA VAL A 126 4.02 6.28 -6.32
C VAL A 126 3.21 5.45 -5.32
N HIS A 127 1.91 5.28 -5.57
CA HIS A 127 1.01 4.50 -4.72
C HIS A 127 0.54 3.27 -5.49
N ILE A 128 0.95 2.10 -5.03
CA ILE A 128 0.63 0.83 -5.65
C ILE A 128 -0.70 0.32 -5.07
N PRO A 129 -1.74 0.09 -5.89
CA PRO A 129 -2.99 -0.51 -5.42
C PRO A 129 -2.77 -1.89 -4.81
N ILE A 130 -3.46 -2.15 -3.70
CA ILE A 130 -3.59 -3.46 -3.06
C ILE A 130 -5.03 -3.92 -3.27
N VAL A 131 -5.23 -4.84 -4.21
CA VAL A 131 -6.54 -5.07 -4.85
C VAL A 131 -7.59 -5.54 -3.86
N HIS A 132 -7.31 -6.61 -3.12
CA HIS A 132 -8.27 -7.27 -2.22
C HIS A 132 -8.68 -6.43 -1.01
N PHE A 133 -7.88 -5.43 -0.67
CA PHE A 133 -8.11 -4.56 0.48
C PHE A 133 -8.72 -3.21 0.09
N GLU A 134 -8.86 -2.93 -1.21
CA GLU A 134 -9.27 -1.62 -1.73
C GLU A 134 -8.42 -0.47 -1.17
N ARG A 135 -7.13 -0.75 -0.97
CA ARG A 135 -6.14 0.20 -0.43
C ARG A 135 -5.04 0.47 -1.45
N SER A 136 -4.13 1.36 -1.09
CA SER A 136 -2.86 1.52 -1.78
C SER A 136 -1.73 1.66 -0.76
N ILE A 137 -0.54 1.26 -1.18
CA ILE A 137 0.70 1.42 -0.40
C ILE A 137 1.68 2.29 -1.18
N HIS A 138 2.36 3.17 -0.46
CA HIS A 138 3.47 3.93 -1.04
C HIS A 138 4.58 2.97 -1.49
N LYS A 139 5.08 3.07 -2.73
CA LYS A 139 6.01 2.09 -3.30
C LYS A 139 7.25 1.84 -2.44
N TYR A 140 7.79 2.90 -1.83
CA TYR A 140 8.95 2.77 -0.93
C TYR A 140 8.63 2.07 0.39
N LYS A 141 7.40 2.15 0.90
CA LYS A 141 6.98 1.36 2.07
C LYS A 141 6.92 -0.12 1.71
N LEU A 142 6.39 -0.46 0.53
CA LEU A 142 6.36 -1.83 0.04
C LEU A 142 7.78 -2.38 -0.18
N LEU A 143 8.65 -1.64 -0.88
CA LEU A 143 10.05 -2.03 -1.07
C LEU A 143 10.79 -2.22 0.26
N THR A 144 10.54 -1.35 1.23
CA THR A 144 11.11 -1.47 2.59
C THR A 144 10.65 -2.76 3.26
N LEU A 145 9.34 -3.02 3.28
CA LEU A 145 8.76 -4.25 3.84
C LEU A 145 9.42 -5.48 3.21
N LEU A 146 9.44 -5.55 1.87
CA LEU A 146 10.03 -6.66 1.11
C LEU A 146 11.55 -6.79 1.31
N SER A 147 12.25 -5.75 1.77
CA SER A 147 13.67 -5.86 2.12
C SER A 147 13.90 -6.54 3.48
N ILE A 148 12.92 -6.48 4.40
CA ILE A 148 13.08 -6.92 5.79
C ILE A 148 12.27 -8.13 6.21
N VAL A 149 11.33 -8.57 5.37
CA VAL A 149 10.57 -9.80 5.61
C VAL A 149 10.95 -10.81 4.55
N ASP A 150 10.88 -12.09 4.87
CA ASP A 150 10.97 -13.11 3.82
C ASP A 150 9.66 -13.12 3.05
N TRP A 151 9.74 -13.33 1.75
CA TRP A 151 8.57 -13.33 0.89
C TRP A 151 8.78 -14.19 -0.34
N SER A 152 7.67 -14.69 -0.86
CA SER A 152 7.60 -15.25 -2.20
C SER A 152 6.57 -14.48 -3.01
N CYS A 153 6.58 -14.66 -4.32
CA CYS A 153 5.59 -14.05 -5.18
C CYS A 153 5.23 -14.93 -6.36
N ASP A 154 4.05 -14.69 -6.91
CA ASP A 154 3.61 -15.21 -8.19
C ASP A 154 2.86 -14.15 -8.99
N ILE A 155 2.70 -14.40 -10.30
CA ILE A 155 1.89 -13.56 -11.17
C ILE A 155 0.56 -14.27 -11.36
N MET A 156 -0.53 -13.57 -11.06
CA MET A 156 -1.87 -14.10 -11.19
C MET A 156 -2.70 -13.20 -12.09
N HIS A 157 -3.62 -13.80 -12.82
CA HIS A 157 -4.69 -13.07 -13.49
C HIS A 157 -5.97 -13.23 -12.68
N SER A 158 -6.40 -12.13 -12.07
CA SER A 158 -7.56 -12.10 -11.19
C SER A 158 -8.81 -11.80 -12.03
N TYR A 159 -9.78 -12.73 -12.00
CA TYR A 159 -11.10 -12.58 -12.62
C TYR A 159 -12.18 -12.47 -11.54
N GLY A 160 -12.88 -11.34 -11.45
CA GLY A 160 -14.02 -11.20 -10.53
C GLY A 160 -14.38 -9.76 -10.15
N SER A 161 -15.57 -9.57 -9.59
CA SER A 161 -16.03 -8.30 -8.99
C SER A 161 -15.88 -7.03 -9.84
N GLY A 162 -15.88 -7.14 -11.17
CA GLY A 162 -15.71 -5.99 -12.06
C GLY A 162 -14.26 -5.51 -12.21
N CYS A 163 -13.30 -6.40 -11.94
CA CYS A 163 -11.89 -6.26 -12.26
C CYS A 163 -11.43 -7.45 -13.10
N CYS A 164 -10.52 -7.15 -14.02
CA CYS A 164 -9.79 -8.17 -14.75
C CYS A 164 -8.38 -7.66 -14.93
N ASP A 165 -7.53 -8.07 -13.98
CA ASP A 165 -6.22 -7.48 -13.77
C ASP A 165 -5.18 -8.57 -13.64
N ILE A 166 -3.96 -8.25 -14.07
CA ILE A 166 -2.79 -9.06 -13.79
C ILE A 166 -2.09 -8.44 -12.58
N THR A 167 -1.94 -9.24 -11.53
CA THR A 167 -1.41 -8.80 -10.24
C THR A 167 -0.14 -9.56 -9.89
N VAL A 168 0.67 -8.94 -9.04
CA VAL A 168 1.73 -9.65 -8.32
C VAL A 168 1.14 -10.07 -6.98
N LEU A 169 1.03 -11.37 -6.76
CA LEU A 169 0.61 -11.98 -5.51
C LEU A 169 1.85 -12.12 -4.62
N PHE A 170 1.82 -11.54 -3.43
CA PHE A 170 2.88 -11.66 -2.43
C PHE A 170 2.44 -12.54 -1.28
N ASP A 171 3.28 -13.49 -0.92
CA ASP A 171 3.18 -14.28 0.32
C ASP A 171 4.34 -13.84 1.22
N LEU A 172 4.04 -13.28 2.39
CA LEU A 172 5.05 -12.82 3.35
C LEU A 172 5.22 -13.85 4.46
N ASP A 173 6.32 -13.71 5.21
CA ASP A 173 6.43 -14.46 6.45
C ASP A 173 5.28 -14.16 7.42
N LYS A 174 4.86 -15.21 8.15
CA LYS A 174 3.60 -15.24 8.91
C LYS A 174 3.60 -14.27 10.09
N GLU A 175 4.78 -13.89 10.56
CA GLU A 175 4.97 -12.88 11.60
C GLU A 175 4.41 -11.52 11.15
N PHE A 176 4.49 -11.18 9.86
CA PHE A 176 4.09 -9.88 9.33
C PHE A 176 2.71 -9.88 8.68
N HIS A 177 2.33 -10.96 8.01
CA HIS A 177 1.00 -11.10 7.42
C HIS A 177 0.59 -12.57 7.33
N THR A 178 -0.67 -12.83 7.65
CA THR A 178 -1.19 -14.20 7.75
C THR A 178 -1.71 -14.77 6.43
N SER A 179 -1.80 -13.95 5.39
CA SER A 179 -2.38 -14.31 4.08
C SER A 179 -1.53 -13.75 2.95
N GLU A 180 -1.90 -14.09 1.72
CA GLU A 180 -1.31 -13.45 0.53
C GLU A 180 -2.01 -12.10 0.27
N PHE A 181 -1.30 -11.16 -0.35
CA PHE A 181 -1.89 -9.91 -0.84
C PHE A 181 -1.46 -9.62 -2.28
N GLU A 182 -2.38 -9.01 -3.03
CA GLU A 182 -2.17 -8.71 -4.44
C GLU A 182 -1.91 -7.24 -4.65
N VAL A 183 -0.86 -6.93 -5.41
CA VAL A 183 -0.59 -5.59 -5.89
C VAL A 183 -0.73 -5.48 -7.40
N MET A 184 -1.13 -4.31 -7.86
CA MET A 184 -1.34 -4.04 -9.27
C MET A 184 -0.38 -2.96 -9.77
N LEU A 185 0.36 -3.26 -10.83
CA LEU A 185 1.13 -2.26 -11.58
C LEU A 185 0.31 -1.76 -12.77
N PRO A 186 0.59 -0.55 -13.29
CA PRO A 186 0.09 -0.11 -14.58
C PRO A 186 0.29 -1.18 -15.66
N LEU A 187 -0.70 -1.38 -16.52
CA LEU A 187 -0.73 -2.50 -17.47
C LEU A 187 0.54 -2.61 -18.34
N GLN A 188 1.09 -1.49 -18.81
CA GLN A 188 2.31 -1.49 -19.61
C GLN A 188 3.55 -1.93 -18.80
N GLU A 189 3.61 -1.54 -17.52
CA GLU A 189 4.67 -1.98 -16.61
C GLU A 189 4.52 -3.46 -16.28
N MET A 190 3.27 -3.94 -16.09
CA MET A 190 2.98 -5.35 -15.85
C MET A 190 3.36 -6.22 -17.05
N LYS A 191 3.03 -5.79 -18.28
CA LYS A 191 3.49 -6.46 -19.51
C LYS A 191 5.01 -6.57 -19.56
N HIS A 192 5.72 -5.50 -19.26
CA HIS A 192 7.19 -5.49 -19.25
C HIS A 192 7.78 -6.43 -18.19
N LEU A 193 7.21 -6.42 -16.99
CA LEU A 193 7.60 -7.33 -15.91
C LEU A 193 7.43 -8.80 -16.34
N ILE A 194 6.27 -9.12 -16.90
CA ILE A 194 5.96 -10.47 -17.38
C ILE A 194 6.94 -10.91 -18.48
N CYS A 195 7.20 -10.07 -19.48
CA CYS A 195 8.18 -10.37 -20.53
C CYS A 195 9.57 -10.69 -19.93
N LYS A 196 10.03 -9.89 -18.97
CA LYS A 196 11.31 -10.13 -18.27
C LYS A 196 11.31 -11.45 -17.51
N LEU A 197 10.21 -11.80 -16.83
CA LEU A 197 10.10 -13.06 -16.11
C LEU A 197 10.13 -14.26 -17.08
N GLU A 198 9.44 -14.15 -18.21
CA GLU A 198 9.41 -15.19 -19.26
C GLU A 198 10.78 -15.38 -19.92
N GLU A 199 11.47 -14.28 -20.29
CA GLU A 199 12.83 -14.31 -20.83
C GLU A 199 13.81 -15.07 -19.93
N ASN A 200 13.60 -15.00 -18.61
CA ASN A 200 14.41 -15.68 -17.60
C ASN A 200 13.85 -17.05 -17.19
N LYS A 201 12.74 -17.52 -17.78
CA LYS A 201 12.04 -18.77 -17.44
C LYS A 201 11.60 -18.86 -15.97
N LEU A 202 11.25 -17.70 -15.39
CA LEU A 202 10.81 -17.55 -14.01
C LEU A 202 9.29 -17.41 -13.88
N PHE A 203 8.60 -17.36 -15.01
CA PHE A 203 7.15 -17.38 -15.06
C PHE A 203 6.66 -18.82 -14.81
N ARG A 204 5.86 -19.02 -13.75
CA ARG A 204 5.18 -20.29 -13.49
C ARG A 204 3.68 -20.05 -13.68
N HIS A 205 3.08 -20.78 -14.61
CA HIS A 205 1.63 -20.75 -14.78
C HIS A 205 0.96 -21.43 -13.58
N SER A 206 0.07 -20.73 -12.87
CA SER A 206 -0.82 -21.36 -11.92
C SER A 206 -2.03 -21.94 -12.65
N SER A 207 -2.14 -23.26 -12.62
CA SER A 207 -3.31 -24.10 -12.99
C SER A 207 -3.44 -24.58 -14.45
N THR A 208 -3.67 -25.88 -14.50
CA THR A 208 -4.30 -26.84 -15.44
C THR A 208 -4.83 -26.47 -16.82
N ASP A 209 -4.87 -25.23 -17.26
CA ASP A 209 -5.31 -24.86 -18.61
C ASP A 209 -4.20 -24.16 -19.40
N LYS A 210 -4.27 -24.24 -20.72
CA LYS A 210 -3.33 -23.62 -21.67
C LYS A 210 -3.47 -22.09 -21.70
N ASP A 211 -3.64 -21.47 -20.54
CA ASP A 211 -3.70 -20.03 -20.41
C ASP A 211 -2.31 -19.46 -20.68
N ASN A 212 -2.12 -18.98 -21.91
CA ASN A 212 -0.92 -18.25 -22.27
C ASN A 212 -1.01 -16.86 -21.65
N VAL A 213 0.09 -16.38 -21.08
CA VAL A 213 0.30 -15.00 -20.65
C VAL A 213 -0.20 -13.97 -21.67
N VAL A 214 -0.01 -14.27 -22.96
CA VAL A 214 -0.49 -13.43 -24.06
C VAL A 214 -2.02 -13.27 -24.02
N ASP A 215 -2.75 -14.33 -23.68
CA ASP A 215 -4.21 -14.31 -23.57
C ASP A 215 -4.65 -13.49 -22.36
N TRP A 216 -3.95 -13.60 -21.22
CA TRP A 216 -4.20 -12.74 -20.06
C TRP A 216 -4.05 -11.27 -20.41
N ILE A 217 -2.94 -10.90 -21.06
CA ILE A 217 -2.66 -9.52 -21.48
C ILE A 217 -3.74 -9.00 -22.44
N HIS A 218 -4.08 -9.77 -23.48
CA HIS A 218 -5.10 -9.36 -24.45
C HIS A 218 -6.48 -9.25 -23.81
N PHE A 219 -6.81 -10.16 -22.90
CA PHE A 219 -8.07 -10.11 -22.18
C PHE A 219 -8.17 -8.84 -21.32
N THR A 220 -7.14 -8.54 -20.52
CA THR A 220 -7.09 -7.33 -19.69
C THR A 220 -7.22 -6.05 -20.54
N GLU A 221 -6.51 -5.98 -21.68
CA GLU A 221 -6.61 -4.83 -22.60
C GLU A 221 -8.03 -4.62 -23.12
N ASN A 222 -8.65 -5.68 -23.64
CA ASN A 222 -10.00 -5.62 -24.18
C ASN A 222 -11.01 -5.22 -23.10
N TYR A 223 -10.87 -5.77 -21.90
CA TYR A 223 -11.70 -5.43 -20.74
C TYR A 223 -11.68 -3.93 -20.44
N TYR A 224 -10.50 -3.31 -20.38
CA TYR A 224 -10.37 -1.88 -20.10
C TYR A 224 -10.82 -0.99 -21.26
N ILE A 225 -10.65 -1.42 -22.51
CA ILE A 225 -11.20 -0.71 -23.68
C ILE A 225 -12.74 -0.66 -23.58
N GLU A 226 -13.39 -1.79 -23.32
CA GLU A 226 -14.84 -1.86 -23.18
C GLU A 226 -15.36 -1.04 -21.99
N LYS A 227 -14.67 -1.12 -20.84
CA LYS A 227 -15.02 -0.35 -19.65
C LYS A 227 -14.94 1.16 -19.91
N ASN A 228 -13.87 1.61 -20.57
CA ASN A 228 -13.71 3.03 -20.93
C ASN A 228 -14.75 3.50 -21.94
N GLN A 229 -15.11 2.69 -22.93
CA GLN A 229 -16.19 3.01 -23.87
C GLN A 229 -17.54 3.18 -23.16
N LYS A 230 -17.86 2.31 -22.17
CA LYS A 230 -19.07 2.42 -21.35
C LYS A 230 -19.10 3.71 -20.53
N VAL A 231 -17.97 4.07 -19.90
CA VAL A 231 -17.84 5.33 -19.14
C VAL A 231 -18.01 6.55 -20.05
N MET A 232 -17.36 6.57 -21.22
CA MET A 232 -17.49 7.67 -22.18
C MET A 232 -18.92 7.82 -22.69
N LYS A 233 -19.62 6.70 -22.95
CA LYS A 233 -21.03 6.71 -23.33
C LYS A 233 -21.91 7.31 -22.22
N LEU A 234 -21.73 6.88 -20.98
CA LEU A 234 -22.44 7.42 -19.81
C LEU A 234 -22.16 8.92 -19.59
N MET A 235 -20.91 9.35 -19.77
CA MET A 235 -20.53 10.77 -19.70
C MET A 235 -21.24 11.57 -20.78
N ASN A 236 -21.26 11.09 -22.02
CA ASN A 236 -21.94 11.75 -23.14
C ASN A 236 -23.46 11.83 -22.92
N GLU A 237 -24.10 10.76 -22.46
CA GLU A 237 -25.53 10.74 -22.14
C GLU A 237 -25.87 11.74 -21.02
N LYS A 238 -25.06 11.79 -19.94
CA LYS A 238 -25.22 12.78 -18.87
C LYS A 238 -24.96 14.21 -19.35
N LEU A 239 -23.92 14.45 -20.15
CA LEU A 239 -23.67 15.77 -20.75
C LEU A 239 -24.85 16.19 -21.64
N CYS A 240 -25.40 15.28 -22.44
CA CYS A 240 -26.59 15.53 -23.25
C CYS A 240 -27.80 15.93 -22.38
N CYS A 241 -28.02 15.28 -21.24
CA CYS A 241 -29.06 15.67 -20.29
C CYS A 241 -28.85 17.08 -19.68
N TYR A 242 -27.60 17.50 -19.47
CA TYR A 242 -27.30 18.87 -19.02
C TYR A 242 -27.46 19.92 -20.13
N THR A 243 -27.13 19.59 -21.38
CA THR A 243 -27.29 20.53 -22.50
C THR A 243 -28.72 20.72 -22.98
N VAL A 244 -29.67 19.85 -22.60
CA VAL A 244 -31.09 19.96 -23.00
C VAL A 244 -31.92 20.82 -22.01
N THR A 245 -31.34 21.30 -20.90
CA THR A 245 -32.08 22.14 -19.92
C THR A 245 -31.79 23.64 -19.99
N LYS A 246 -31.01 24.13 -20.97
CA LYS A 246 -30.91 25.56 -21.24
C LYS A 246 -31.11 25.87 -22.71
N ASN A 247 -32.28 26.39 -23.04
CA ASN A 247 -32.52 27.06 -24.31
C ASN A 247 -31.62 28.32 -24.39
N PRO A 248 -30.83 28.51 -25.46
CA PRO A 248 -29.96 29.68 -25.61
C PRO A 248 -30.68 31.02 -25.81
N PHE A 249 -32.01 31.06 -25.70
CA PHE A 249 -32.85 32.22 -26.05
C PHE A 249 -33.58 32.87 -24.87
N ASP A 250 -33.40 32.41 -23.63
CA ASP A 250 -33.92 33.13 -22.47
C ASP A 250 -32.92 34.17 -21.96
N LEU A 251 -32.54 35.08 -22.86
CA LEU A 251 -31.91 36.35 -22.51
C LEU A 251 -32.72 37.47 -23.16
N ILE A 252 -33.05 38.45 -22.31
CA ILE A 252 -33.64 39.78 -22.56
C ILE A 252 -35.16 39.85 -22.33
N THR A 253 -35.54 40.33 -21.14
CA THR A 253 -36.05 41.72 -21.00
C THR A 253 -35.76 42.24 -19.59
N GLU A 254 -35.18 43.44 -19.55
CA GLU A 254 -34.78 44.21 -18.37
C GLU A 254 -35.95 44.65 -17.49
N SER A 255 -35.67 44.93 -16.20
CA SER A 255 -36.02 46.26 -15.67
C SER A 255 -34.96 46.77 -14.70
N LYS A 256 -34.47 47.98 -14.99
CA LYS A 256 -33.78 48.86 -14.04
C LYS A 256 -34.85 49.52 -13.17
N ASP A 257 -34.74 49.42 -11.85
CA ASP A 257 -34.74 50.57 -10.92
C ASP A 257 -34.93 50.14 -9.45
N LYS A 258 -34.04 50.69 -8.61
CA LYS A 258 -34.25 51.30 -7.27
C LYS A 258 -35.06 50.56 -6.19
N ASN A 259 -34.37 50.23 -5.08
CA ASN A 259 -34.63 50.63 -3.68
C ASN A 259 -33.87 49.64 -2.76
N ILE A 260 -32.78 50.03 -2.08
CA ILE A 260 -32.76 50.70 -0.76
C ILE A 260 -33.69 50.03 0.27
N GLY A 261 -33.09 49.37 1.27
CA GLY A 261 -33.48 49.48 2.68
C GLY A 261 -34.54 48.52 3.25
N ASN A 262 -34.25 48.06 4.48
CA ASN A 262 -35.11 47.46 5.51
C ASN A 262 -35.37 45.94 5.43
N MET A 263 -34.81 45.16 6.37
CA MET A 263 -35.48 44.67 7.61
C MET A 263 -36.85 44.02 7.30
N ILE A 264 -37.07 42.73 7.62
CA ILE A 264 -37.50 42.26 8.95
C ILE A 264 -37.29 40.72 9.05
N ARG A 265 -36.87 40.25 10.25
CA ARG A 265 -36.95 38.84 10.71
C ARG A 265 -38.36 38.52 11.21
N ILE A 266 -38.90 37.33 10.91
CA ILE A 266 -39.88 36.55 11.70
C ILE A 266 -39.62 35.08 11.30
N GLY A 267 -39.28 34.10 12.16
CA GLY A 267 -39.95 33.62 13.38
C GLY A 267 -40.65 32.29 13.03
N GLU A 268 -40.04 31.16 13.39
CA GLU A 268 -40.55 30.16 14.36
C GLU A 268 -41.84 29.42 13.97
N ASN A 269 -41.71 28.10 13.82
CA ASN A 269 -42.33 27.10 14.70
C ASN A 269 -41.41 25.88 14.82
#